data_AF-A0A9E7JRV6-F1
#
_entry.id   AF-A0A9E7JRV6-F1
#
_cell.length_a   1.000
_cell.length_b   1.000
_cell.length_c   1.000
_cell.angle_alpha   90.00
_cell.angle_beta   90.00
_cell.angle_gamma   90.00
#
_symmetry.space_group_name_H-M   'P 1'
#
loop_
_entity.id
_entity.type
_entity.pdbx_description
1 polymer ?
#
loop_
_entity_poly.entity_id
_entity_poly.type
_entity_poly.pdbx_seq_one_letter_code
_entity_poly.pdbx_strand_id
1 'polypeptide(L)'
;MLYIIGLGLGDERDITVRGLDAVRSCHKVYVEAYTSLLSFGLASDGLSRMEKLYGRDIVVADREMVEERADGILSEAVDSDVAFLVVGDPFGYMETR
;
A
#
# COMPACT_ATOMS: atom_id res chain seq x y z
N MET A 1 -9.11 -11.01 -4.75
CA MET A 1 -7.88 -10.86 -5.56
C MET A 1 -6.88 -9.97 -4.80
N LEU A 2 -5.58 -10.22 -4.89
CA LEU A 2 -4.55 -9.33 -4.30
C LEU A 2 -3.91 -8.44 -5.38
N TYR A 3 -3.93 -7.14 -5.17
CA TYR A 3 -3.25 -6.14 -5.99
C TYR A 3 -2.04 -5.61 -5.25
N ILE A 4 -0.84 -5.74 -5.84
CA ILE A 4 0.38 -5.14 -5.32
C ILE A 4 0.69 -3.90 -6.15
N ILE A 5 0.72 -2.73 -5.52
CA ILE A 5 0.73 -1.45 -6.22
C ILE A 5 1.87 -0.58 -5.69
N GLY A 6 2.75 -0.16 -6.58
CA GLY A 6 3.80 0.82 -6.29
C GLY A 6 3.24 2.24 -6.20
N LEU A 7 3.61 2.96 -5.15
CA LEU A 7 3.24 4.35 -4.92
C LEU A 7 4.18 5.36 -5.59
N GLY A 8 5.30 4.90 -6.17
CA GLY A 8 6.34 5.80 -6.66
C GLY A 8 7.25 6.30 -5.54
N LEU A 9 8.01 7.36 -5.78
CA LEU A 9 8.97 7.92 -4.81
C LEU A 9 8.65 9.37 -4.41
N GLY A 10 7.72 10.01 -5.11
CA GLY A 10 7.28 11.37 -4.84
C GLY A 10 6.22 11.44 -3.74
N ASP A 11 4.99 11.72 -4.15
CA ASP A 11 3.83 11.91 -3.28
C ASP A 11 2.69 10.94 -3.62
N GLU A 12 1.53 11.09 -2.98
CA GLU A 12 0.37 10.23 -3.20
C GLU A 12 -0.17 10.22 -4.65
N ARG A 13 0.32 11.10 -5.53
CA ARG A 13 -0.07 11.17 -6.96
C ARG A 13 0.91 10.48 -7.89
N ASP A 14 2.05 10.03 -7.38
CA ASP A 14 3.08 9.33 -8.17
C ASP A 14 2.66 7.88 -8.48
N ILE A 15 1.59 7.40 -7.83
CA ILE A 15 0.86 6.20 -8.21
C ILE A 15 0.36 6.27 -9.66
N THR A 16 0.47 5.16 -10.38
CA THR A 16 -0.07 5.09 -11.75
C THR A 16 -1.59 5.20 -11.77
N VAL A 17 -2.17 5.70 -12.86
CA VAL A 17 -3.63 5.77 -13.06
C VAL A 17 -4.30 4.40 -12.85
N ARG A 18 -3.68 3.33 -13.38
CA ARG A 18 -4.18 1.95 -13.20
C ARG A 18 -4.10 1.50 -11.74
N GLY A 19 -3.05 1.89 -11.03
CA GLY A 19 -2.93 1.64 -9.59
C GLY A 19 -4.06 2.33 -8.82
N LEU A 20 -4.30 3.61 -9.09
CA LEU A 20 -5.38 4.36 -8.44
C LEU A 20 -6.76 3.75 -8.70
N ASP A 21 -7.05 3.33 -9.93
CA ASP A 21 -8.30 2.67 -10.28
C ASP A 21 -8.46 1.34 -9.52
N ALA A 22 -7.39 0.55 -9.42
CA ALA A 22 -7.39 -0.70 -8.66
C ALA A 22 -7.62 -0.47 -7.15
N VAL A 23 -6.97 0.54 -6.56
CA VAL A 23 -7.19 0.91 -5.15
C VAL A 23 -8.66 1.26 -4.92
N ARG A 24 -9.26 2.03 -5.82
CA ARG A 24 -10.66 2.44 -5.73
C ARG A 24 -11.64 1.27 -5.83
N SER A 25 -11.31 0.23 -6.60
CA SER A 25 -12.15 -0.98 -6.69
C SER A 25 -11.99 -1.94 -5.51
N CYS A 26 -10.87 -1.87 -4.77
CA CYS A 26 -10.62 -2.78 -3.66
C CYS A 26 -11.52 -2.52 -2.45
N HIS A 27 -11.85 -3.60 -1.74
CA HIS A 27 -12.59 -3.56 -0.49
C HIS A 27 -11.72 -3.08 0.67
N LYS A 28 -10.47 -3.55 0.71
CA LYS A 28 -9.47 -3.12 1.68
C LYS A 28 -8.19 -2.65 1.01
N VAL A 29 -7.54 -1.68 1.65
CA VAL A 29 -6.29 -1.09 1.21
C VAL A 29 -5.33 -1.10 2.39
N TYR A 30 -4.17 -1.72 2.19
CA TYR A 30 -3.08 -1.77 3.13
C TYR A 30 -1.90 -0.98 2.59
N VAL A 31 -1.14 -0.31 3.44
CA VAL A 31 0.11 0.35 3.06
C VAL A 31 1.25 -0.16 3.93
N GLU A 32 2.36 -0.54 3.30
CA GLU A 32 3.57 -0.95 4.01
C GLU A 32 4.24 0.25 4.67
N ALA A 33 4.36 0.21 6.00
CA ALA A 33 4.91 1.30 6.81
C ALA A 33 6.42 1.20 7.09
N TYR A 34 7.03 0.06 6.79
CA TYR A 34 8.26 -0.36 7.48
C TYR A 34 9.52 0.43 7.10
N THR A 35 9.59 1.07 5.94
CA THR A 35 10.86 1.68 5.46
C THR A 35 10.75 3.11 4.96
N SER A 36 9.55 3.65 4.71
CA SER A 36 9.45 4.86 3.87
C SER A 36 8.40 5.90 4.28
N LEU A 37 7.68 5.76 5.39
CA LEU A 37 6.75 6.81 5.85
C LEU A 37 7.45 8.18 6.01
N LEU A 38 8.69 8.19 6.52
CA LEU A 38 9.50 9.40 6.62
C LEU A 38 10.02 9.90 5.26
N SER A 39 10.34 9.00 4.34
CA SER A 39 10.91 9.33 3.01
C SER A 39 9.86 9.78 2.00
N PHE A 40 8.63 9.31 2.12
CA PHE A 40 7.50 9.65 1.25
C PHE A 40 6.83 10.99 1.63
N GLY A 41 7.49 11.81 2.45
CA GLY A 41 6.96 13.10 2.89
C GLY A 41 5.63 12.98 3.65
N LEU A 42 5.34 11.80 4.22
CA LEU A 42 4.19 11.57 5.08
C LEU A 42 4.53 12.19 6.45
N ALA A 43 4.53 13.52 6.49
CA ALA A 43 4.23 14.25 7.71
C ALA A 43 2.90 13.75 8.29
N SER A 44 2.53 14.19 9.48
CA SER A 44 1.34 13.72 10.22
C SER A 44 0.02 13.73 9.42
N ASP A 45 -0.03 14.40 8.26
CA ASP A 45 -1.17 14.53 7.36
C ASP A 45 -1.14 13.61 6.11
N GLY A 46 -0.04 12.90 5.88
CA GLY A 46 0.20 12.16 4.64
C GLY A 46 -0.78 11.02 4.40
N LEU A 47 -1.08 10.24 5.45
CA LEU A 47 -2.08 9.17 5.37
C LEU A 47 -3.45 9.74 5.02
N SER A 48 -3.85 10.84 5.66
CA SER A 48 -5.11 11.53 5.39
C SER A 48 -5.19 12.08 3.96
N ARG A 49 -4.07 12.54 3.38
CA ARG A 49 -4.02 12.95 1.97
C ARG A 49 -4.25 11.76 1.03
N MET A 50 -3.61 10.63 1.30
CA MET A 50 -3.81 9.40 0.52
C MET A 50 -5.26 8.92 0.60
N GLU A 51 -5.83 8.81 1.81
CA GLU A 51 -7.22 8.40 2.01
C GLU A 51 -8.20 9.31 1.25
N LYS A 52 -7.96 10.62 1.29
CA LYS A 52 -8.77 11.61 0.57
C LYS A 52 -8.64 11.49 -0.95
N LEU A 53 -7.44 11.24 -1.48
CA LEU A 53 -7.20 11.11 -2.92
C LEU A 53 -7.76 9.79 -3.47
N TYR A 54 -7.56 8.71 -2.72
CA TYR A 54 -7.93 7.35 -3.12
C TYR A 54 -9.40 7.07 -2.83
N GLY A 55 -10.01 7.78 -1.89
CA GLY A 55 -11.41 7.61 -1.51
C GLY A 55 -11.66 6.29 -0.77
N ARG A 56 -10.63 5.80 -0.07
CA ARG A 56 -10.63 4.53 0.68
C ARG A 56 -9.87 4.73 1.98
N ASP A 57 -10.35 4.07 3.04
CA ASP A 57 -9.60 3.98 4.30
C ASP A 57 -8.36 3.12 4.08
N ILE A 58 -7.23 3.58 4.63
CA ILE A 58 -5.93 2.92 4.43
C ILE A 58 -5.46 2.36 5.76
N VAL A 59 -5.25 1.04 5.79
CA VAL A 59 -4.72 0.35 6.96
C VAL A 59 -3.19 0.33 6.88
N VAL A 60 -2.55 0.92 7.88
CA VAL A 60 -1.09 0.88 8.01
C VAL A 60 -0.67 -0.52 8.43
N ALA A 61 0.06 -1.22 7.57
CA ALA A 61 0.61 -2.54 7.86
C ALA A 61 2.01 -2.37 8.46
N ASP A 62 2.10 -2.52 9.77
CA ASP A 62 3.36 -2.53 10.50
C ASP A 62 4.19 -3.78 10.20
N ARG A 63 5.48 -3.76 10.56
CA ARG A 63 6.43 -4.84 10.29
C ARG A 63 5.94 -6.22 10.74
N GLU A 64 5.36 -6.32 11.94
CA GLU A 64 4.77 -7.58 12.43
C GLU A 64 3.61 -8.05 11.53
N MET A 65 2.83 -7.13 10.96
CA MET A 65 1.72 -7.50 10.08
C MET A 65 2.22 -8.01 8.72
N VAL A 66 3.30 -7.43 8.20
CA VAL A 66 3.89 -7.81 6.91
C VAL A 66 4.74 -9.08 7.01
N GLU A 67 5.55 -9.23 8.06
CA GLU A 67 6.46 -10.37 8.24
C GLU A 67 5.78 -11.57 8.93
N GLU A 68 4.85 -11.36 9.87
CA GLU A 68 4.22 -12.45 10.65
C GLU A 68 2.72 -12.67 10.35
N ARG A 69 2.04 -11.72 9.69
CA ARG A 69 0.60 -11.81 9.39
C ARG A 69 0.25 -11.61 7.92
N ALA A 70 1.18 -11.86 7.01
CA ALA A 70 0.91 -11.90 5.58
C ALA A 70 -0.27 -12.86 5.25
N ASP A 71 -0.39 -13.96 6.00
CA ASP A 71 -1.52 -14.90 5.93
C ASP A 71 -2.88 -14.22 6.17
N GLY A 72 -2.93 -13.17 7.00
CA GLY A 72 -4.15 -12.39 7.24
C GLY A 72 -4.57 -11.58 6.02
N ILE A 73 -3.63 -10.88 5.39
CA ILE A 73 -3.88 -10.11 4.16
C ILE A 73 -4.27 -11.05 3.01
N LEU A 74 -3.55 -12.18 2.90
CA LEU A 74 -3.81 -13.21 1.89
C LEU A 74 -5.17 -13.87 2.09
N SER A 75 -5.55 -14.20 3.32
CA SER A 75 -6.86 -14.78 3.65
C SER A 75 -8.00 -13.85 3.24
N GLU A 76 -7.88 -12.56 3.51
CA GLU A 76 -8.90 -11.59 3.09
C GLU A 76 -8.97 -11.40 1.57
N ALA A 77 -7.84 -11.56 0.88
CA ALA A 77 -7.76 -11.51 -0.57
C ALA A 77 -8.37 -12.73 -1.27
N VAL A 78 -8.65 -13.82 -0.54
CA VAL A 78 -9.38 -14.99 -1.05
C VAL A 78 -10.84 -14.62 -1.34
N ASP A 79 -11.49 -13.92 -0.40
CA ASP A 79 -12.92 -13.61 -0.48
C ASP A 79 -13.21 -12.20 -1.05
N SER A 80 -12.21 -11.34 -1.12
CA SER A 80 -12.38 -9.95 -1.56
C SER A 80 -11.19 -9.38 -2.31
N ASP A 81 -11.38 -8.23 -2.95
CA ASP A 81 -10.31 -7.50 -3.61
C ASP A 81 -9.56 -6.64 -2.61
N VAL A 82 -8.26 -6.89 -2.48
CA VAL A 82 -7.37 -6.26 -1.51
C VAL A 82 -6.21 -5.58 -2.24
N ALA A 83 -5.95 -4.32 -1.92
CA ALA A 83 -4.78 -3.59 -2.39
C ALA A 83 -3.70 -3.57 -1.31
N PHE A 84 -2.47 -3.88 -1.69
CA PHE A 84 -1.27 -3.74 -0.88
C PHE A 84 -0.35 -2.71 -1.55
N LEU A 85 -0.22 -1.56 -0.90
CA LEU A 85 0.52 -0.39 -1.38
C LEU A 85 1.95 -0.44 -0.86
N VAL A 86 2.91 -0.37 -1.79
CA VAL A 86 4.35 -0.38 -1.48
C VAL A 86 4.95 0.94 -1.93
N VAL A 87 5.76 1.56 -1.07
CA VAL A 87 6.49 2.77 -1.47
C VAL A 87 7.59 2.39 -2.46
N GLY A 88 7.68 3.14 -3.57
CA GLY A 88 8.59 2.84 -4.67
C GLY A 88 8.01 1.79 -5.62
N ASP A 89 8.86 0.83 -5.99
CA ASP A 89 8.51 -0.31 -6.83
C ASP A 89 8.44 -1.58 -5.96
N PRO A 90 7.30 -2.30 -5.94
CA PRO A 90 7.12 -3.52 -5.15
C PRO A 90 8.17 -4.62 -5.40
N PHE A 91 8.79 -4.63 -6.58
CA PHE A 91 9.80 -5.61 -6.96
C PHE A 91 11.18 -4.99 -7.22
N GLY A 92 11.34 -3.69 -6.97
CA GLY A 92 12.56 -2.94 -7.27
C GLY A 92 13.72 -3.21 -6.30
N TYR A 93 13.44 -3.64 -5.07
CA TYR A 93 14.45 -4.06 -4.09
C TYR A 93 14.20 -5.50 -3.66
N MET A 94 14.80 -6.45 -4.37
CA MET A 94 14.98 -7.80 -3.86
C MET A 94 16.39 -7.89 -3.29
N GLU A 95 16.53 -7.96 -1.96
CA GLU A 95 17.80 -8.39 -1.36
C GLU A 95 18.04 -9.82 -1.82
N THR A 96 18.91 -9.98 -2.82
CA THR A 96 19.32 -11.30 -3.31
C THR A 96 20.26 -11.88 -2.28
N ARG A 97 19.75 -12.73 -1.40
CA ARG A 97 20.57 -13.64 -0.59
C ARG A 97 20.59 -15.02 -1.21
#